data_AF-F2TWS1-F1
#
_entry.id   AF-F2TWS1-F1
#
_cell.length_a   1.000
_cell.length_b   1.000
_cell.length_c   1.000
_cell.angle_alpha   90.00
_cell.angle_beta   90.00
_cell.angle_gamma   90.00
#
_symmetry.space_group_name_H-M   'P 1'
#
loop_
_entity.id
_entity.type
_entity.pdbx_description
1 polymer ?
#
loop_
_entity_poly.entity_id
_entity_poly.type
_entity_poly.pdbx_seq_one_letter_code
_entity_poly.pdbx_strand_id
1 'polypeptide(L)'
;MKVVRAGMAAVIAALLVVVTVVGVGDSAVAAAAAGAAAAAAAAGAGAGGAEAAPNAIPGDLPKEIADHKFVFVVGAHHSGTTLLDLIIGEHEDATALKGTGKAANEGQHVQNVYKPAHDLGGVISYAFNGEAYMDETDPRLTADNRLSLYNSWAKYWNTSKPYLVEKSPRHITMTRFLQEMFTRERTYFVIIMRHPFGAFDFVFRQYPTQKSYGCGYLELRQWLTLHENLMDDIKHLENVVVVQFEQLLGLGHEATQNLANEIFEFLHLPPNVQLDIDGGTSDEAKYIHWYTSLRKTHPNWFDKDGRYIKAPNARVPLPDFYRPENYKPSDYSPPPRGVRRSTPGTRGKGEEEAGEQASKDNSSGNTKPRGDGTADAGAGGDGSATAAAGVADTAAIDAVVERTQEELDRTADGEQKAVLQKHLDALKEARDLLINKALQGDRTDDEDDDDGLAEEADVEEVGDDGATAKRRKLLTYYGNMRSHVQVHTGSVFDWAEKWANTDWSSKQCSRLMKDLEPRLGKFGYTLKNLTYYEAPKAFKDYLLHPF
;
A
#
# COMPACT_ATOMS: atom_id res chain seq x y z
N MET A 1 15.93 20.56 2.57
CA MET A 1 17.07 19.77 3.12
C MET A 1 17.72 20.39 4.38
N LYS A 2 18.08 21.68 4.40
CA LYS A 2 18.71 22.33 5.58
C LYS A 2 17.81 22.41 6.84
N VAL A 3 16.51 22.62 6.67
CA VAL A 3 15.52 22.69 7.78
C VAL A 3 15.30 21.31 8.43
N VAL A 4 15.26 20.25 7.63
CA VAL A 4 15.12 18.86 8.12
C VAL A 4 16.38 18.39 8.86
N ARG A 5 17.57 18.76 8.37
CA ARG A 5 18.85 18.48 9.06
C ARG A 5 18.94 19.20 10.41
N ALA A 6 18.46 20.43 10.50
CA ALA A 6 18.42 21.19 11.75
C ALA A 6 17.45 20.58 12.77
N GLY A 7 16.25 20.16 12.33
CA GLY A 7 15.27 19.49 13.20
C GLY A 7 15.76 18.14 13.74
N MET A 8 16.41 17.33 12.90
CA MET A 8 16.89 16.00 13.30
C MET A 8 18.14 16.05 14.19
N ALA A 9 19.04 17.00 13.94
CA ALA A 9 20.15 17.29 14.84
C ALA A 9 19.67 17.78 16.22
N ALA A 10 18.56 18.53 16.28
CA ALA A 10 17.95 18.96 17.53
C ALA A 10 17.31 17.80 18.33
N VAL A 11 16.68 16.84 17.65
CA VAL A 11 16.11 15.63 18.30
C VAL A 11 17.22 14.72 18.82
N ILE A 12 18.29 14.49 18.05
CA ILE A 12 19.45 13.71 18.48
C ILE A 12 20.16 14.42 19.64
N ALA A 13 20.30 15.74 19.60
CA ALA A 13 20.86 16.52 20.70
C ALA A 13 19.96 16.48 21.95
N ALA A 14 18.64 16.54 21.82
CA ALA A 14 17.70 16.44 22.94
C ALA A 14 17.74 15.04 23.58
N LEU A 15 17.81 13.97 22.78
CA LEU A 15 17.95 12.60 23.26
C LEU A 15 19.31 12.36 23.94
N LEU A 16 20.40 12.90 23.39
CA LEU A 16 21.72 12.86 24.01
C LEU A 16 21.76 13.65 25.32
N VAL A 17 21.10 14.81 25.39
CA VAL A 17 20.96 15.61 26.62
C VAL A 17 20.20 14.82 27.68
N VAL A 18 19.08 14.18 27.34
CA VAL A 18 18.32 13.34 28.27
C VAL A 18 19.16 12.17 28.81
N VAL A 19 19.98 11.53 27.96
CA VAL A 19 20.90 10.46 28.39
C VAL A 19 22.04 10.99 29.29
N THR A 20 22.56 12.20 29.05
CA THR A 20 23.55 12.83 29.96
C THR A 20 22.96 13.38 31.27
N VAL A 21 21.67 13.75 31.29
CA VAL A 21 21.02 14.36 32.47
C VAL A 21 20.65 13.32 33.53
N VAL A 22 20.62 12.02 33.21
CA VAL A 22 20.51 10.93 34.21
C VAL A 22 21.72 10.89 35.18
N GLY A 23 22.74 11.73 34.97
CA GLY A 23 23.87 11.92 35.90
C GLY A 23 23.83 13.15 36.81
N VAL A 24 22.80 14.00 36.80
CA VAL A 24 22.77 15.24 37.63
C VAL A 24 21.48 15.33 38.44
N GLY A 25 21.62 15.43 39.77
CA GLY A 25 20.58 15.16 40.77
C GLY A 25 19.30 16.03 40.75
N ASP A 26 18.33 15.51 41.50
CA ASP A 26 16.87 15.75 41.51
C ASP A 26 16.35 17.20 41.46
N SER A 27 17.16 18.21 41.77
CA SER A 27 16.66 19.59 41.89
C SER A 27 16.38 20.29 40.56
N ALA A 28 17.07 19.92 39.48
CA ALA A 28 16.88 20.53 38.15
C ALA A 28 15.69 19.91 37.39
N VAL A 29 15.40 18.64 37.64
CA VAL A 29 14.30 17.87 37.02
C VAL A 29 12.95 18.36 37.54
N ALA A 30 12.85 18.72 38.82
CA ALA A 30 11.63 19.22 39.43
C ALA A 30 11.18 20.58 38.85
N ALA A 31 12.11 21.47 38.51
CA ALA A 31 11.80 22.79 37.97
C ALA A 31 11.33 22.71 36.50
N ALA A 32 11.93 21.83 35.69
CA ALA A 32 11.52 21.61 34.30
C ALA A 32 10.16 20.87 34.21
N ALA A 33 9.92 19.90 35.10
CA ALA A 33 8.66 19.17 35.17
C ALA A 33 7.49 20.07 35.65
N ALA A 34 7.73 20.98 36.60
CA ALA A 34 6.72 21.93 37.07
C ALA A 34 6.31 22.95 35.99
N GLY A 35 7.27 23.40 35.16
CA GLY A 35 6.98 24.28 34.02
C GLY A 35 6.15 23.61 32.92
N ALA A 36 6.46 22.35 32.60
CA ALA A 36 5.72 21.58 31.59
C ALA A 36 4.31 21.18 32.07
N ALA A 37 4.15 20.83 33.35
CA ALA A 37 2.85 20.49 33.94
C ALA A 37 1.89 21.70 34.01
N ALA A 38 2.41 22.90 34.30
CA ALA A 38 1.61 24.12 34.31
C ALA A 38 1.12 24.53 32.90
N ALA A 39 1.93 24.30 31.86
CA ALA A 39 1.54 24.54 30.47
C ALA A 39 0.49 23.54 29.97
N ALA A 40 0.55 22.28 30.41
CA ALA A 40 -0.43 21.25 30.08
C ALA A 40 -1.77 21.43 30.82
N ALA A 41 -1.75 21.88 32.08
CA ALA A 41 -2.96 22.13 32.86
C ALA A 41 -3.79 23.33 32.35
N ALA A 42 -3.13 24.34 31.77
CA ALA A 42 -3.82 25.50 31.17
C ALA A 42 -4.55 25.15 29.85
N ALA A 43 -4.21 24.03 29.20
CA ALA A 43 -4.82 23.59 27.94
C ALA A 43 -6.00 22.62 28.13
N GLY A 44 -6.24 22.09 29.34
CA GLY A 44 -7.16 20.97 29.58
C GLY A 44 -8.41 21.26 30.43
N ALA A 45 -8.62 22.48 30.91
CA ALA A 45 -9.75 22.78 31.80
C ALA A 45 -10.88 23.51 31.05
N GLY A 46 -11.71 22.74 30.35
CA GLY A 46 -12.92 23.21 29.68
C GLY A 46 -13.98 22.12 29.54
N ALA A 47 -14.75 21.93 30.62
CA ALA A 47 -16.11 21.40 30.76
C ALA A 47 -16.56 20.12 30.02
N GLY A 48 -17.01 19.15 30.82
CA GLY A 48 -17.79 18.01 30.38
C GLY A 48 -19.23 18.38 30.01
N GLY A 49 -19.63 17.89 28.85
CA GLY A 49 -20.97 17.80 28.30
C GLY A 49 -20.87 16.90 27.07
N ALA A 50 -21.85 16.05 26.82
CA ALA A 50 -21.89 15.26 25.59
C ALA A 50 -22.08 16.24 24.41
N GLU A 51 -20.98 16.67 23.81
CA GLU A 51 -20.93 17.68 22.76
C GLU A 51 -20.63 16.99 21.42
N ALA A 52 -21.39 17.36 20.39
CA ALA A 52 -21.24 16.85 19.04
C ALA A 52 -19.79 16.97 18.54
N ALA A 53 -19.35 16.01 17.70
CA ALA A 53 -18.01 15.99 17.15
C ALA A 53 -17.63 17.39 16.60
N PRO A 54 -16.54 18.01 17.09
CA PRO A 54 -16.27 19.44 16.91
C PRO A 54 -15.99 19.87 15.45
N ASN A 55 -15.99 18.94 14.49
CA ASN A 55 -15.71 19.17 13.08
C ASN A 55 -16.80 18.64 12.12
N ALA A 56 -18.02 18.36 12.59
CA ALA A 56 -19.12 18.02 11.67
C ALA A 56 -19.26 19.13 10.63
N ILE A 57 -19.06 18.80 9.34
CA ILE A 57 -19.11 19.78 8.24
C ILE A 57 -20.48 20.46 8.28
N PRO A 58 -20.57 21.75 8.67
CA PRO A 58 -21.86 22.39 8.91
C PRO A 58 -22.64 22.56 7.60
N GLY A 59 -23.93 22.26 7.63
CA GLY A 59 -24.87 22.50 6.54
C GLY A 59 -25.34 21.25 5.81
N ASP A 60 -26.48 21.37 5.14
CA ASP A 60 -27.02 20.32 4.28
C ASP A 60 -26.01 19.95 3.19
N LEU A 61 -25.96 18.67 2.81
CA LEU A 61 -25.17 18.24 1.67
C LEU A 61 -25.60 19.03 0.41
N PRO A 62 -24.66 19.50 -0.43
CA PRO A 62 -25.00 19.99 -1.76
C PRO A 62 -25.89 18.97 -2.46
N LYS A 63 -26.89 19.44 -3.21
CA LYS A 63 -27.91 18.56 -3.83
C LYS A 63 -27.26 17.48 -4.70
N GLU A 64 -26.20 17.85 -5.40
CA GLU A 64 -25.39 16.99 -6.27
C GLU A 64 -24.75 15.81 -5.52
N ILE A 65 -24.61 15.91 -4.19
CA ILE A 65 -24.08 14.87 -3.31
C ILE A 65 -25.23 14.18 -2.57
N ALA A 66 -26.23 14.96 -2.15
CA ALA A 66 -27.38 14.50 -1.36
C ALA A 66 -28.30 13.52 -2.10
N ASP A 67 -28.24 13.44 -3.42
CA ASP A 67 -29.07 12.50 -4.20
C ASP A 67 -28.43 11.11 -4.34
N HIS A 68 -27.20 10.91 -3.83
CA HIS A 68 -26.44 9.67 -4.00
C HIS A 68 -26.17 8.91 -2.70
N LYS A 69 -25.82 7.65 -2.88
CA LYS A 69 -25.11 6.81 -1.91
C LYS A 69 -23.70 6.53 -2.43
N PHE A 70 -22.73 6.56 -1.55
CA PHE A 70 -21.33 6.35 -1.85
C PHE A 70 -20.91 4.97 -1.37
N VAL A 71 -20.35 4.17 -2.27
CA VAL A 71 -19.85 2.83 -1.97
C VAL A 71 -18.34 2.84 -2.11
N PHE A 72 -17.64 2.66 -1.00
CA PHE A 72 -16.18 2.58 -0.96
C PHE A 72 -15.74 1.13 -0.92
N VAL A 73 -15.04 0.70 -1.97
CA VAL A 73 -14.42 -0.62 -2.05
C VAL A 73 -12.97 -0.50 -1.57
N VAL A 74 -12.70 -1.01 -0.37
CA VAL A 74 -11.45 -0.77 0.34
C VAL A 74 -10.80 -2.07 0.82
N GLY A 75 -9.51 -2.03 1.12
CA GLY A 75 -8.75 -3.22 1.52
C GLY A 75 -7.25 -2.98 1.37
N ALA A 76 -6.40 -3.89 1.86
CA ALA A 76 -4.99 -3.84 1.49
C ALA A 76 -4.83 -4.02 -0.04
N HIS A 77 -3.83 -3.37 -0.64
CA HIS A 77 -3.52 -3.50 -2.07
C HIS A 77 -3.46 -4.98 -2.48
N HIS A 78 -3.97 -5.29 -3.68
CA HIS A 78 -4.01 -6.65 -4.24
C HIS A 78 -4.80 -7.70 -3.44
N SER A 79 -5.68 -7.26 -2.53
CA SER A 79 -6.62 -8.14 -1.81
C SER A 79 -7.89 -8.48 -2.60
N GLY A 80 -8.04 -7.98 -3.83
CA GLY A 80 -9.22 -8.20 -4.66
C GLY A 80 -10.20 -7.03 -4.72
N THR A 81 -9.79 -5.82 -4.33
CA THR A 81 -10.64 -4.61 -4.39
C THR A 81 -11.19 -4.35 -5.80
N THR A 82 -10.38 -4.57 -6.84
CA THR A 82 -10.83 -4.41 -8.24
C THR A 82 -11.91 -5.43 -8.63
N LEU A 83 -11.89 -6.64 -8.07
CA LEU A 83 -12.94 -7.63 -8.33
C LEU A 83 -14.28 -7.15 -7.77
N LEU A 84 -14.29 -6.64 -6.53
CA LEU A 84 -15.52 -6.12 -5.91
C LEU A 84 -16.02 -4.85 -6.61
N ASP A 85 -15.12 -3.94 -6.97
CA ASP A 85 -15.46 -2.73 -7.74
C ASP A 85 -16.15 -3.07 -9.06
N LEU A 86 -15.64 -4.07 -9.78
CA LEU A 86 -16.26 -4.57 -11.01
C LEU A 86 -17.62 -5.22 -10.74
N ILE A 87 -17.73 -6.11 -9.74
CA ILE A 87 -19.00 -6.77 -9.40
C ILE A 87 -20.09 -5.73 -9.08
N ILE A 88 -19.78 -4.76 -8.22
CA ILE A 88 -20.74 -3.72 -7.82
C ILE A 88 -21.04 -2.78 -8.99
N GLY A 89 -20.01 -2.39 -9.74
CA GLY A 89 -20.13 -1.49 -10.89
C GLY A 89 -20.92 -2.03 -12.09
N GLU A 90 -21.17 -3.34 -12.14
CA GLU A 90 -22.07 -3.95 -13.14
C GLU A 90 -23.55 -3.76 -12.83
N HIS A 91 -23.92 -3.41 -11.60
CA HIS A 91 -25.32 -3.20 -11.25
C HIS A 91 -25.90 -2.00 -12.01
N GLU A 92 -27.14 -2.13 -12.51
CA GLU A 92 -27.76 -1.10 -13.35
C GLU A 92 -27.86 0.26 -12.65
N ASP A 93 -28.10 0.25 -11.33
CA ASP A 93 -28.17 1.43 -10.46
C ASP A 93 -26.83 1.89 -9.84
N ALA A 94 -25.70 1.26 -10.18
CA ALA A 94 -24.38 1.62 -9.66
C ALA A 94 -23.38 2.02 -10.76
N THR A 95 -22.45 2.93 -10.46
CA THR A 95 -21.37 3.30 -11.37
C THR A 95 -20.02 3.30 -10.65
N ALA A 96 -19.07 2.52 -11.14
CA ALA A 96 -17.66 2.67 -10.78
C ALA A 96 -16.99 3.79 -11.58
N LEU A 97 -15.83 4.26 -11.13
CA LEU A 97 -14.99 5.19 -11.89
C LEU A 97 -14.48 4.51 -13.17
N LYS A 98 -14.64 5.16 -14.32
CA LYS A 98 -14.16 4.66 -15.62
C LYS A 98 -13.39 5.74 -16.37
N GLY A 99 -12.37 5.33 -17.12
CA GLY A 99 -11.64 6.23 -18.03
C GLY A 99 -10.82 7.29 -17.30
N THR A 100 -10.24 6.98 -16.14
CA THR A 100 -9.46 7.97 -15.37
C THR A 100 -8.07 8.23 -15.96
N GLY A 101 -7.59 7.35 -16.84
CA GLY A 101 -6.20 7.35 -17.29
C GLY A 101 -5.19 7.05 -16.16
N LYS A 102 -5.65 6.49 -15.03
CA LYS A 102 -4.83 6.14 -13.87
C LYS A 102 -4.96 4.67 -13.52
N ALA A 103 -3.94 4.16 -12.81
CA ALA A 103 -3.86 2.77 -12.38
C ALA A 103 -5.19 2.27 -11.79
N ALA A 104 -5.74 1.22 -12.41
CA ALA A 104 -6.95 0.53 -12.01
C ALA A 104 -8.16 1.44 -11.70
N ASN A 105 -8.26 2.60 -12.37
CA ASN A 105 -9.30 3.62 -12.17
C ASN A 105 -9.47 4.11 -10.72
N GLU A 106 -8.40 4.13 -9.93
CA GLU A 106 -8.50 4.47 -8.50
C GLU A 106 -8.74 5.97 -8.24
N GLY A 107 -9.72 6.26 -7.38
CA GLY A 107 -10.12 7.63 -7.07
C GLY A 107 -9.05 8.42 -6.34
N GLN A 108 -8.13 7.77 -5.60
CA GLN A 108 -7.02 8.43 -4.93
C GLN A 108 -6.09 9.20 -5.88
N HIS A 109 -6.02 8.83 -7.17
CA HIS A 109 -5.10 9.41 -8.15
C HIS A 109 -5.67 10.59 -8.94
N VAL A 110 -6.97 10.86 -8.82
CA VAL A 110 -7.66 11.89 -9.62
C VAL A 110 -8.23 13.03 -8.79
N GLN A 111 -7.85 13.11 -7.51
CA GLN A 111 -8.30 14.10 -6.54
C GLN A 111 -7.12 14.86 -5.92
N ASN A 112 -7.40 15.94 -5.19
CA ASN A 112 -6.41 16.88 -4.65
C ASN A 112 -6.59 17.20 -3.14
N VAL A 113 -7.43 16.46 -2.42
CA VAL A 113 -7.77 16.66 -1.00
C VAL A 113 -6.79 15.95 -0.07
N TYR A 114 -6.32 14.76 -0.45
CA TYR A 114 -5.33 14.00 0.33
C TYR A 114 -4.25 13.39 -0.56
N LYS A 115 -3.13 13.00 0.05
CA LYS A 115 -2.02 12.37 -0.68
C LYS A 115 -2.36 10.92 -1.06
N PRO A 116 -2.11 10.47 -2.30
CA PRO A 116 -2.22 9.07 -2.69
C PRO A 116 -1.21 8.17 -1.96
N ALA A 117 -1.37 6.86 -2.05
CA ALA A 117 -0.51 5.90 -1.34
C ALA A 117 0.97 5.99 -1.76
N HIS A 118 1.25 6.29 -3.04
CA HIS A 118 2.62 6.43 -3.54
C HIS A 118 3.41 7.51 -2.78
N ASP A 119 2.78 8.65 -2.53
CA ASP A 119 3.36 9.78 -1.77
C ASP A 119 3.61 9.49 -0.28
N LEU A 120 3.04 8.40 0.23
CA LEU A 120 3.05 8.07 1.65
C LEU A 120 3.93 6.87 1.98
N GLY A 121 4.68 6.34 1.01
CA GLY A 121 5.52 5.15 1.19
C GLY A 121 5.10 3.97 0.31
N GLY A 122 4.17 4.19 -0.63
CA GLY A 122 3.74 3.20 -1.60
C GLY A 122 3.07 1.99 -0.99
N VAL A 123 2.89 0.95 -1.81
CA VAL A 123 2.11 -0.27 -1.52
C VAL A 123 2.54 -0.98 -0.22
N ILE A 124 3.82 -0.88 0.16
CA ILE A 124 4.41 -1.67 1.26
C ILE A 124 4.52 -0.90 2.57
N SER A 125 4.42 0.44 2.57
CA SER A 125 4.77 1.23 3.77
C SER A 125 3.85 2.40 4.09
N TYR A 126 2.79 2.64 3.29
CA TYR A 126 1.91 3.77 3.54
C TYR A 126 1.21 3.75 4.91
N ALA A 127 1.04 2.59 5.56
CA ALA A 127 0.37 2.51 6.86
C ALA A 127 1.25 3.01 8.00
N PHE A 128 2.57 3.11 7.78
CA PHE A 128 3.51 3.63 8.76
C PHE A 128 3.64 5.16 8.70
N ASN A 129 3.03 5.79 7.69
CA ASN A 129 3.00 7.23 7.58
C ASN A 129 1.80 7.80 8.35
N GLY A 130 2.06 8.64 9.35
CA GLY A 130 1.00 9.26 10.17
C GLY A 130 -0.02 10.06 9.35
N GLU A 131 0.36 10.64 8.20
CA GLU A 131 -0.57 11.36 7.31
C GLU A 131 -1.49 10.41 6.50
N ALA A 132 -1.21 9.11 6.50
CA ALA A 132 -2.06 8.13 5.83
C ALA A 132 -3.37 7.88 6.59
N TYR A 133 -3.32 7.98 7.92
CA TYR A 133 -4.49 7.81 8.78
C TYR A 133 -5.29 9.11 8.87
N MET A 134 -6.61 9.02 8.66
CA MET A 134 -7.52 10.18 8.72
C MET A 134 -8.86 9.74 9.31
N ASP A 135 -9.39 10.49 10.27
CA ASP A 135 -10.69 10.21 10.90
C ASP A 135 -11.62 11.43 10.89
N GLU A 136 -12.73 11.38 11.63
CA GLU A 136 -13.71 12.47 11.75
C GLU A 136 -13.16 13.77 12.37
N THR A 137 -11.93 13.75 12.90
CA THR A 137 -11.29 14.92 13.49
C THR A 137 -10.32 15.61 12.53
N ASP A 138 -10.07 15.03 11.34
CA ASP A 138 -9.10 15.55 10.40
C ASP A 138 -9.48 16.96 9.89
N PRO A 139 -8.57 17.95 9.91
CA PRO A 139 -8.87 19.33 9.50
C PRO A 139 -9.24 19.48 8.02
N ARG A 140 -9.02 18.45 7.19
CA ARG A 140 -9.47 18.43 5.79
C ARG A 140 -10.97 18.21 5.66
N LEU A 141 -11.69 17.87 6.73
CA LEU A 141 -13.16 17.79 6.75
C LEU A 141 -13.79 19.18 6.65
N THR A 142 -13.86 19.69 5.43
CA THR A 142 -14.47 20.98 5.10
C THR A 142 -15.47 20.82 3.97
N ALA A 143 -16.44 21.73 3.88
CA ALA A 143 -17.41 21.74 2.79
C ALA A 143 -16.74 21.88 1.41
N ASP A 144 -15.69 22.70 1.32
CA ASP A 144 -14.92 22.91 0.08
C ASP A 144 -14.19 21.64 -0.35
N ASN A 145 -13.53 20.93 0.58
CA ASN A 145 -12.85 19.68 0.28
C ASN A 145 -13.84 18.56 -0.08
N ARG A 146 -15.00 18.49 0.59
CA ARG A 146 -16.09 17.58 0.24
C ARG A 146 -16.51 17.79 -1.23
N LEU A 147 -16.77 19.03 -1.62
CA LEU A 147 -17.16 19.37 -2.99
C LEU A 147 -16.01 19.11 -3.99
N SER A 148 -14.77 19.43 -3.62
CA SER A 148 -13.59 19.14 -4.46
C SER A 148 -13.41 17.65 -4.71
N LEU A 149 -13.61 16.83 -3.68
CA LEU A 149 -13.50 15.37 -3.78
C LEU A 149 -14.60 14.80 -4.67
N TYR A 150 -15.86 15.19 -4.44
CA TYR A 150 -16.98 14.81 -5.31
C TYR A 150 -16.74 15.22 -6.77
N ASN A 151 -16.38 16.48 -7.03
CA ASN A 151 -16.15 17.00 -8.39
C ASN A 151 -14.98 16.32 -9.10
N SER A 152 -13.98 15.84 -8.34
CA SER A 152 -12.86 15.09 -8.89
C SER A 152 -13.31 13.73 -9.43
N TRP A 153 -14.19 13.05 -8.72
CA TRP A 153 -14.70 11.73 -9.07
C TRP A 153 -15.89 11.74 -10.03
N ALA A 154 -16.78 12.73 -9.91
CA ALA A 154 -17.99 12.87 -10.71
C ALA A 154 -17.74 12.92 -12.22
N LYS A 155 -16.53 13.30 -12.65
CA LYS A 155 -16.10 13.29 -14.06
C LYS A 155 -16.04 11.88 -14.66
N TYR A 156 -15.89 10.86 -13.82
CA TYR A 156 -15.67 9.47 -14.22
C TYR A 156 -16.82 8.56 -13.83
N TRP A 157 -17.86 9.10 -13.20
CA TRP A 157 -19.10 8.42 -12.87
C TRP A 157 -20.20 8.77 -13.87
N ASN A 158 -21.17 7.86 -14.04
CA ASN A 158 -22.48 8.27 -14.49
C ASN A 158 -23.33 8.76 -13.30
N THR A 159 -23.33 10.07 -13.06
CA THR A 159 -24.08 10.70 -11.96
C THR A 159 -25.61 10.66 -12.14
N SER A 160 -26.14 10.05 -13.20
CA SER A 160 -27.57 9.70 -13.24
C SER A 160 -27.91 8.50 -12.35
N LYS A 161 -26.91 7.74 -11.88
CA LYS A 161 -27.11 6.54 -11.06
C LYS A 161 -27.10 6.87 -9.57
N PRO A 162 -27.93 6.20 -8.75
CA PRO A 162 -28.02 6.50 -7.32
C PRO A 162 -26.81 6.02 -6.50
N TYR A 163 -26.09 4.98 -6.94
CA TYR A 163 -24.89 4.48 -6.24
C TYR A 163 -23.61 4.86 -6.99
N LEU A 164 -22.75 5.61 -6.32
CA LEU A 164 -21.44 6.04 -6.82
C LEU A 164 -20.36 5.20 -6.14
N VAL A 165 -19.68 4.36 -6.91
CA VAL A 165 -18.67 3.42 -6.40
C VAL A 165 -17.29 4.02 -6.61
N GLU A 166 -16.57 4.18 -5.51
CA GLU A 166 -15.16 4.52 -5.49
C GLU A 166 -14.36 3.32 -5.00
N LYS A 167 -13.25 3.02 -5.67
CA LYS A 167 -12.29 2.02 -5.22
C LYS A 167 -10.91 2.62 -5.11
N SER A 168 -10.38 2.61 -3.90
CA SER A 168 -8.96 2.87 -3.60
C SER A 168 -8.53 2.03 -2.40
N PRO A 169 -7.55 1.11 -2.52
CA PRO A 169 -7.08 0.31 -1.39
C PRO A 169 -6.61 1.16 -0.19
N ARG A 170 -5.97 2.30 -0.46
CA ARG A 170 -5.52 3.25 0.57
C ARG A 170 -6.65 3.66 1.53
N HIS A 171 -7.90 3.72 1.07
CA HIS A 171 -9.02 4.23 1.86
C HIS A 171 -9.31 3.43 3.13
N ILE A 172 -8.74 2.22 3.26
CA ILE A 172 -8.78 1.45 4.51
C ILE A 172 -8.25 2.23 5.73
N THR A 173 -7.35 3.21 5.55
CA THR A 173 -6.81 4.04 6.64
C THR A 173 -7.60 5.32 6.90
N MET A 174 -8.72 5.53 6.20
CA MET A 174 -9.48 6.78 6.26
C MET A 174 -11.00 6.58 6.13
N THR A 175 -11.49 5.42 6.54
CA THR A 175 -12.93 5.07 6.44
C THR A 175 -13.79 6.05 7.23
N ARG A 176 -13.40 6.41 8.44
CA ARG A 176 -14.12 7.39 9.28
C ARG A 176 -14.15 8.78 8.65
N PHE A 177 -13.03 9.24 8.11
CA PHE A 177 -12.98 10.49 7.35
C PHE A 177 -13.92 10.48 6.13
N LEU A 178 -13.91 9.40 5.34
CA LEU A 178 -14.77 9.30 4.15
C LEU A 178 -16.25 9.24 4.53
N GLN A 179 -16.57 8.57 5.63
CA GLN A 179 -17.92 8.55 6.18
C GLN A 179 -18.43 9.96 6.53
N GLU A 180 -17.60 10.79 7.17
CA GLU A 180 -17.98 12.17 7.47
C GLU A 180 -18.01 13.08 6.22
N MET A 181 -17.19 12.78 5.22
CA MET A 181 -17.22 13.49 3.94
C MET A 181 -18.57 13.32 3.23
N PHE A 182 -19.22 12.16 3.31
CA PHE A 182 -20.44 11.88 2.54
C PHE A 182 -21.68 11.54 3.37
N THR A 183 -21.61 11.78 4.69
CA THR A 183 -22.59 11.43 5.74
C THR A 183 -22.77 9.94 5.97
N ARG A 184 -23.04 9.59 7.24
CA ARG A 184 -23.02 8.20 7.73
C ARG A 184 -24.07 7.33 7.04
N GLU A 185 -25.26 7.88 6.83
CA GLU A 185 -26.43 7.17 6.29
C GLU A 185 -26.31 6.87 4.79
N ARG A 186 -25.35 7.51 4.11
CA ARG A 186 -25.16 7.42 2.65
C ARG A 186 -23.85 6.75 2.27
N THR A 187 -22.99 6.48 3.24
CA THR A 187 -21.66 5.93 3.02
C THR A 187 -21.66 4.46 3.39
N TYR A 188 -21.30 3.62 2.42
CA TYR A 188 -21.19 2.18 2.53
C TYR A 188 -19.75 1.75 2.30
N PHE A 189 -19.23 0.86 3.15
CA PHE A 189 -17.90 0.27 3.00
C PHE A 189 -18.03 -1.22 2.68
N VAL A 190 -17.49 -1.63 1.54
CA VAL A 190 -17.29 -3.05 1.21
C VAL A 190 -15.79 -3.32 1.32
N ILE A 191 -15.39 -3.87 2.46
CA ILE A 191 -14.00 -4.10 2.80
C ILE A 191 -13.61 -5.51 2.35
N ILE A 192 -12.51 -5.64 1.61
CA ILE A 192 -11.95 -6.95 1.27
C ILE A 192 -10.64 -7.23 1.99
N MET A 193 -10.57 -8.41 2.58
CA MET A 193 -9.36 -8.96 3.18
C MET A 193 -8.87 -10.15 2.37
N ARG A 194 -7.56 -10.34 2.35
CA ARG A 194 -6.89 -11.50 1.77
C ARG A 194 -5.71 -11.87 2.64
N HIS A 195 -5.27 -13.13 2.60
CA HIS A 195 -4.04 -13.54 3.25
C HIS A 195 -2.88 -12.60 2.82
N PRO A 196 -2.06 -12.06 3.74
CA PRO A 196 -1.06 -11.05 3.42
C PRO A 196 -0.09 -11.47 2.32
N PHE A 197 0.41 -12.70 2.36
CA PHE A 197 1.27 -13.22 1.28
C PHE A 197 0.59 -13.40 -0.08
N GLY A 198 -0.74 -13.59 -0.09
CA GLY A 198 -1.52 -13.56 -1.33
C GLY A 198 -1.65 -12.15 -1.87
N ALA A 199 -1.89 -11.17 -0.99
CA ALA A 199 -1.92 -9.76 -1.36
C ALA A 199 -0.55 -9.30 -1.91
N PHE A 200 0.55 -9.62 -1.22
CA PHE A 200 1.87 -9.15 -1.64
C PHE A 200 2.58 -10.02 -2.69
N ASP A 201 1.99 -11.13 -3.17
CA ASP A 201 2.61 -11.98 -4.23
C ASP A 201 3.02 -11.17 -5.47
N PHE A 202 2.24 -10.14 -5.82
CA PHE A 202 2.57 -9.24 -6.92
C PHE A 202 3.93 -8.55 -6.71
N VAL A 203 4.12 -7.90 -5.55
CA VAL A 203 5.38 -7.22 -5.19
C VAL A 203 6.54 -8.20 -5.28
N PHE A 204 6.37 -9.39 -4.71
CA PHE A 204 7.40 -10.41 -4.70
C PHE A 204 7.73 -10.98 -6.09
N ARG A 205 6.79 -10.96 -7.04
CA ARG A 205 7.06 -11.34 -8.44
C ARG A 205 7.88 -10.28 -9.16
N GLN A 206 7.64 -9.01 -8.88
CA GLN A 206 8.40 -7.90 -9.47
C GLN A 206 9.80 -7.78 -8.85
N TYR A 207 9.90 -8.06 -7.55
CA TYR A 207 11.13 -7.91 -6.78
C TYR A 207 11.51 -9.22 -6.06
N PRO A 208 11.94 -10.26 -6.81
CA PRO A 208 12.19 -11.59 -6.25
C PRO A 208 13.31 -11.60 -5.21
N THR A 209 14.25 -10.64 -5.26
CA THR A 209 15.29 -10.48 -4.24
C THR A 209 14.72 -10.07 -2.88
N GLN A 210 13.60 -9.35 -2.84
CA GLN A 210 12.94 -8.93 -1.59
C GLN A 210 12.23 -10.07 -0.87
N LYS A 211 11.86 -11.16 -1.58
CA LYS A 211 11.25 -12.37 -0.95
C LYS A 211 12.07 -12.93 0.19
N SER A 212 13.39 -12.88 0.05
CA SER A 212 14.34 -13.54 0.95
C SER A 212 14.79 -12.64 2.10
N TYR A 213 14.72 -11.31 1.94
CA TYR A 213 15.14 -10.38 2.97
C TYR A 213 14.00 -10.15 3.98
N GLY A 214 14.10 -10.81 5.14
CA GLY A 214 13.20 -10.55 6.26
C GLY A 214 11.91 -11.36 6.29
N CYS A 215 11.75 -12.39 5.47
CA CYS A 215 10.61 -13.31 5.49
C CYS A 215 9.24 -12.61 5.35
N GLY A 216 9.20 -11.50 4.59
CA GLY A 216 7.99 -10.68 4.41
C GLY A 216 7.62 -9.80 5.62
N TYR A 217 8.58 -9.47 6.48
CA TYR A 217 8.33 -8.71 7.72
C TYR A 217 7.60 -7.38 7.48
N LEU A 218 8.07 -6.57 6.53
CA LEU A 218 7.48 -5.24 6.27
C LEU A 218 6.07 -5.37 5.72
N GLU A 219 5.85 -6.30 4.78
CA GLU A 219 4.57 -6.59 4.17
C GLU A 219 3.55 -7.09 5.20
N LEU A 220 3.96 -8.03 6.07
CA LEU A 220 3.11 -8.52 7.15
C LEU A 220 2.80 -7.41 8.16
N ARG A 221 3.78 -6.58 8.52
CA ARG A 221 3.55 -5.48 9.44
C ARG A 221 2.62 -4.42 8.88
N GLN A 222 2.82 -4.04 7.63
CA GLN A 222 1.95 -3.10 6.92
C GLN A 222 0.52 -3.65 6.91
N TRP A 223 0.36 -4.90 6.48
CA TRP A 223 -0.94 -5.57 6.46
C TRP A 223 -1.60 -5.57 7.85
N LEU A 224 -0.85 -5.96 8.89
CA LEU A 224 -1.37 -5.99 10.26
C LEU A 224 -1.74 -4.59 10.74
N THR A 225 -0.90 -3.58 10.53
CA THR A 225 -1.21 -2.19 10.90
C THR A 225 -2.50 -1.71 10.24
N LEU A 226 -2.69 -1.99 8.95
CA LEU A 226 -3.93 -1.61 8.24
C LEU A 226 -5.18 -2.26 8.87
N HIS A 227 -5.14 -3.56 9.12
CA HIS A 227 -6.32 -4.30 9.60
C HIS A 227 -6.55 -4.14 11.11
N GLU A 228 -5.50 -3.89 11.90
CA GLU A 228 -5.63 -3.55 13.32
C GLU A 228 -6.23 -2.15 13.49
N ASN A 229 -5.78 -1.16 12.70
CA ASN A 229 -6.42 0.17 12.69
C ASN A 229 -7.88 0.06 12.25
N LEU A 230 -8.16 -0.70 11.19
CA LEU A 230 -9.52 -0.94 10.73
C LEU A 230 -10.39 -1.59 11.81
N MET A 231 -9.85 -2.53 12.59
CA MET A 231 -10.58 -3.19 13.68
C MET A 231 -11.07 -2.18 14.74
N ASP A 232 -10.36 -1.07 14.91
CA ASP A 232 -10.81 0.02 15.78
C ASP A 232 -11.79 0.94 15.06
N ASP A 233 -11.52 1.28 13.80
CA ASP A 233 -12.39 2.18 13.03
C ASP A 233 -13.76 1.60 12.71
N ILE A 234 -13.85 0.29 12.45
CA ILE A 234 -15.07 -0.38 12.00
C ILE A 234 -16.22 -0.26 13.03
N LYS A 235 -15.88 -0.04 14.31
CA LYS A 235 -16.84 0.18 15.41
C LYS A 235 -17.57 1.52 15.29
N HIS A 236 -17.03 2.44 14.48
CA HIS A 236 -17.55 3.79 14.24
C HIS A 236 -18.21 3.94 12.87
N LEU A 237 -18.23 2.87 12.06
CA LEU A 237 -18.83 2.87 10.73
C LEU A 237 -20.28 2.40 10.79
N GLU A 238 -21.17 3.10 10.08
CA GLU A 238 -22.60 2.80 10.06
C GLU A 238 -22.92 1.63 9.13
N ASN A 239 -22.49 1.72 7.86
CA ASN A 239 -22.76 0.70 6.86
C ASN A 239 -21.43 0.08 6.41
N VAL A 240 -21.07 -1.06 6.99
CA VAL A 240 -19.82 -1.75 6.65
C VAL A 240 -20.00 -3.27 6.64
N VAL A 241 -19.40 -3.90 5.64
CA VAL A 241 -19.23 -5.35 5.57
C VAL A 241 -17.80 -5.72 5.22
N VAL A 242 -17.36 -6.87 5.70
CA VAL A 242 -16.05 -7.47 5.42
C VAL A 242 -16.24 -8.74 4.62
N VAL A 243 -15.53 -8.80 3.49
CA VAL A 243 -15.44 -9.94 2.59
C VAL A 243 -14.05 -10.54 2.71
N GLN A 244 -13.95 -11.85 2.96
CA GLN A 244 -12.69 -12.55 2.85
C GLN A 244 -12.52 -13.08 1.42
N PHE A 245 -11.45 -12.70 0.74
CA PHE A 245 -11.16 -13.06 -0.66
C PHE A 245 -11.16 -14.58 -0.87
N GLU A 246 -10.65 -15.32 0.10
CA GLU A 246 -10.62 -16.78 0.10
C GLU A 246 -12.02 -17.40 0.13
N GLN A 247 -13.02 -16.77 0.75
CA GLN A 247 -14.42 -17.20 0.64
C GLN A 247 -15.01 -16.87 -0.73
N LEU A 248 -14.71 -15.68 -1.26
CA LEU A 248 -15.24 -15.20 -2.54
C LEU A 248 -14.88 -16.14 -3.70
N LEU A 249 -13.65 -16.65 -3.74
CA LEU A 249 -13.16 -17.49 -4.86
C LEU A 249 -12.96 -18.97 -4.50
N GLY A 250 -12.87 -19.31 -3.22
CA GLY A 250 -12.57 -20.68 -2.78
C GLY A 250 -13.75 -21.65 -2.84
N LEU A 251 -14.96 -21.17 -3.10
CA LEU A 251 -16.21 -21.94 -2.96
C LEU A 251 -16.90 -22.26 -4.31
N GLY A 252 -16.35 -21.83 -5.44
CA GLY A 252 -16.89 -22.08 -6.79
C GLY A 252 -17.98 -21.08 -7.21
N HIS A 253 -18.46 -21.21 -8.46
CA HIS A 253 -19.32 -20.20 -9.11
C HIS A 253 -20.57 -19.84 -8.31
N GLU A 254 -21.34 -20.83 -7.87
CA GLU A 254 -22.57 -20.60 -7.12
C GLU A 254 -22.32 -19.79 -5.84
N ALA A 255 -21.26 -20.10 -5.09
CA ALA A 255 -20.93 -19.39 -3.87
C ALA A 255 -20.42 -17.96 -4.15
N THR A 256 -19.62 -17.76 -5.21
CA THR A 256 -19.22 -16.42 -5.65
C THR A 256 -20.43 -15.57 -6.06
N GLN A 257 -21.39 -16.17 -6.78
CA GLN A 257 -22.64 -15.50 -7.15
C GLN A 257 -23.50 -15.18 -5.91
N ASN A 258 -23.60 -16.10 -4.95
CA ASN A 258 -24.33 -15.86 -3.70
C ASN A 258 -23.68 -14.72 -2.90
N LEU A 259 -22.36 -14.68 -2.82
CA LEU A 259 -21.66 -13.61 -2.12
C LEU A 259 -21.86 -12.26 -2.81
N ALA A 260 -21.89 -12.22 -4.15
CA ALA A 260 -22.27 -11.01 -4.89
C ALA A 260 -23.72 -10.59 -4.59
N ASN A 261 -24.65 -11.53 -4.52
CA ASN A 261 -26.04 -11.25 -4.14
C ASN A 261 -26.14 -10.67 -2.72
N GLU A 262 -25.36 -11.19 -1.77
CA GLU A 262 -25.28 -10.66 -0.40
C GLU A 262 -24.72 -9.23 -0.38
N ILE A 263 -23.73 -8.91 -1.23
CA ILE A 263 -23.25 -7.52 -1.39
C ILE A 263 -24.40 -6.61 -1.86
N PHE A 264 -25.18 -7.02 -2.85
CA PHE A 264 -26.32 -6.22 -3.33
C PHE A 264 -27.40 -6.07 -2.26
N GLU A 265 -27.71 -7.13 -1.51
CA GLU A 265 -28.65 -7.05 -0.39
C GLU A 265 -28.19 -6.05 0.69
N PHE A 266 -26.90 -6.10 1.07
CA PHE A 266 -26.28 -5.12 1.97
C PHE A 266 -26.40 -3.69 1.44
N LEU A 267 -26.19 -3.49 0.14
CA LEU A 267 -26.34 -2.18 -0.51
C LEU A 267 -27.81 -1.80 -0.77
N HIS A 268 -28.79 -2.64 -0.40
CA HIS A 268 -30.20 -2.46 -0.70
C HIS A 268 -30.49 -2.31 -2.20
N LEU A 269 -29.81 -3.13 -3.00
CA LEU A 269 -29.95 -3.29 -4.43
C LEU A 269 -30.53 -4.68 -4.75
N PRO A 270 -31.35 -4.83 -5.79
CA PRO A 270 -31.82 -6.14 -6.23
C PRO A 270 -30.64 -7.01 -6.73
N PRO A 271 -30.59 -8.32 -6.42
CA PRO A 271 -29.51 -9.20 -6.89
C PRO A 271 -29.73 -9.62 -8.35
N ASN A 272 -29.67 -8.68 -9.28
CA ASN A 272 -29.94 -8.88 -10.72
C ASN A 272 -28.67 -9.03 -11.58
N VAL A 273 -27.48 -8.87 -10.99
CA VAL A 273 -26.20 -9.07 -11.69
C VAL A 273 -25.87 -10.55 -11.75
N GLN A 274 -25.64 -11.06 -12.95
CA GLN A 274 -25.17 -12.43 -13.19
C GLN A 274 -23.68 -12.40 -13.49
N LEU A 275 -22.89 -13.08 -12.66
CA LEU A 275 -21.45 -13.21 -12.86
C LEU A 275 -21.17 -14.32 -13.86
N ASP A 276 -20.39 -13.99 -14.89
CA ASP A 276 -19.90 -14.95 -15.86
C ASP A 276 -18.57 -15.52 -15.37
N ILE A 277 -18.63 -16.52 -14.50
CA ILE A 277 -17.41 -17.13 -13.95
C ILE A 277 -16.97 -18.21 -14.94
N ASP A 278 -16.22 -17.78 -15.96
CA ASP A 278 -15.57 -18.68 -16.90
C ASP A 278 -14.62 -19.61 -16.14
N GLY A 279 -15.10 -20.81 -15.82
CA GLY A 279 -14.33 -21.94 -15.32
C GLY A 279 -13.43 -22.49 -16.42
N GLY A 280 -12.49 -21.67 -16.89
CA GLY A 280 -11.53 -21.93 -17.95
C GLY A 280 -10.94 -23.34 -17.86
N THR A 281 -11.42 -24.20 -18.75
CA THR A 281 -11.15 -25.63 -18.87
C THR A 281 -9.72 -26.03 -19.22
N SER A 282 -8.70 -25.17 -19.04
CA SER A 282 -7.32 -25.56 -19.37
C SER A 282 -6.44 -25.89 -18.16
N ASP A 283 -6.66 -25.34 -16.96
CA ASP A 283 -5.90 -25.70 -15.75
C ASP A 283 -6.74 -25.85 -14.45
N GLU A 284 -7.90 -25.22 -14.33
CA GLU A 284 -8.80 -25.33 -13.16
C GLU A 284 -9.48 -26.69 -13.05
N ALA A 285 -9.87 -27.29 -14.19
CA ALA A 285 -10.40 -28.65 -14.20
C ALA A 285 -9.38 -29.67 -13.67
N LYS A 286 -8.07 -29.42 -13.85
CA LYS A 286 -7.01 -30.29 -13.33
C LYS A 286 -6.85 -30.11 -11.82
N TYR A 287 -6.98 -28.88 -11.30
CA TYR A 287 -6.87 -28.62 -9.87
C TYR A 287 -8.12 -29.04 -9.09
N ILE A 288 -9.33 -28.77 -9.59
CA ILE A 288 -10.57 -29.29 -8.99
C ILE A 288 -10.59 -30.82 -9.07
N HIS A 289 -10.15 -31.43 -10.18
CA HIS A 289 -10.01 -32.87 -10.28
C HIS A 289 -8.95 -33.42 -9.31
N TRP A 290 -7.82 -32.72 -9.13
CA TRP A 290 -6.77 -33.08 -8.18
C TRP A 290 -7.21 -32.93 -6.72
N TYR A 291 -7.82 -31.81 -6.35
CA TYR A 291 -8.36 -31.52 -5.01
C TYR A 291 -9.48 -32.51 -4.65
N THR A 292 -10.38 -32.78 -5.61
CA THR A 292 -11.43 -33.79 -5.47
C THR A 292 -10.85 -35.21 -5.38
N SER A 293 -9.82 -35.51 -6.16
CA SER A 293 -9.10 -36.81 -6.10
C SER A 293 -8.36 -36.97 -4.78
N LEU A 294 -7.67 -35.95 -4.29
CA LEU A 294 -7.00 -35.93 -2.99
C LEU A 294 -7.99 -36.10 -1.84
N ARG A 295 -9.15 -35.43 -1.89
CA ARG A 295 -10.21 -35.62 -0.89
C ARG A 295 -10.74 -37.05 -0.90
N LYS A 296 -10.77 -37.68 -2.08
CA LYS A 296 -11.22 -39.06 -2.25
C LYS A 296 -10.15 -40.09 -1.85
N THR A 297 -8.87 -39.85 -2.14
CA THR A 297 -7.77 -40.78 -1.87
C THR A 297 -7.13 -40.59 -0.50
N HIS A 298 -7.26 -39.39 0.09
CA HIS A 298 -6.74 -39.02 1.40
C HIS A 298 -7.78 -38.22 2.21
N PRO A 299 -8.96 -38.80 2.51
CA PRO A 299 -10.02 -38.10 3.24
C PRO A 299 -9.60 -37.64 4.64
N ASN A 300 -8.58 -38.27 5.23
CA ASN A 300 -7.99 -37.88 6.52
C ASN A 300 -7.06 -36.65 6.44
N TRP A 301 -6.84 -36.09 5.25
CA TRP A 301 -6.12 -34.82 5.07
C TRP A 301 -7.08 -33.62 5.07
N PHE A 302 -8.37 -33.88 5.18
CA PHE A 302 -9.41 -32.88 5.19
C PHE A 302 -10.22 -33.02 6.48
N ASP A 303 -10.70 -31.90 7.02
CA ASP A 303 -11.67 -31.95 8.11
C ASP A 303 -13.05 -32.39 7.60
N LYS A 304 -14.00 -32.51 8.53
CA LYS A 304 -15.39 -32.88 8.22
C LYS A 304 -16.08 -31.89 7.27
N ASP A 305 -15.60 -30.66 7.19
CA ASP A 305 -16.16 -29.57 6.37
C ASP A 305 -15.47 -29.50 4.99
N GLY A 306 -14.49 -30.38 4.74
CA GLY A 306 -13.77 -30.47 3.46
C GLY A 306 -12.60 -29.49 3.32
N ARG A 307 -12.18 -28.85 4.42
CA ARG A 307 -11.01 -27.97 4.47
C ARG A 307 -9.74 -28.79 4.63
N TYR A 308 -8.68 -28.43 3.92
CA TYR A 308 -7.40 -29.14 3.95
C TYR A 308 -6.64 -28.86 5.27
N ILE A 309 -6.26 -29.92 6.02
CA ILE A 309 -5.73 -29.84 7.40
C ILE A 309 -4.31 -30.45 7.60
N LYS A 310 -3.58 -30.80 6.53
CA LYS A 310 -2.19 -31.35 6.60
C LYS A 310 -1.33 -30.67 5.52
N ALA A 311 -0.02 -30.38 5.61
CA ALA A 311 1.06 -30.96 6.40
C ALA A 311 2.31 -30.03 6.53
N PRO A 312 3.12 -30.20 7.59
CA PRO A 312 4.49 -29.66 7.62
C PRO A 312 5.55 -30.53 6.90
N ASN A 313 5.26 -31.79 6.52
CA ASN A 313 6.32 -32.74 6.07
C ASN A 313 5.88 -33.86 5.10
N ALA A 314 4.72 -33.77 4.43
CA ALA A 314 4.35 -34.78 3.43
C ALA A 314 5.04 -34.45 2.09
N ARG A 315 5.88 -35.36 1.56
CA ARG A 315 6.30 -35.25 0.14
C ARG A 315 5.08 -35.55 -0.73
N VAL A 316 4.46 -34.50 -1.23
CA VAL A 316 3.39 -34.62 -2.22
C VAL A 316 4.01 -35.14 -3.52
N PRO A 317 3.52 -36.25 -4.12
CA PRO A 317 3.95 -36.63 -5.45
C PRO A 317 3.42 -35.59 -6.44
N LEU A 318 4.31 -34.72 -6.93
CA LEU A 318 3.99 -33.79 -8.01
C LEU A 318 3.72 -34.58 -9.30
N PRO A 319 2.80 -34.12 -10.17
CA PRO A 319 2.65 -34.66 -11.52
C PRO A 319 3.97 -34.57 -12.28
N ASP A 320 4.27 -35.54 -13.16
CA ASP A 320 5.54 -35.64 -13.89
C ASP A 320 5.90 -34.38 -14.72
N PHE A 321 4.91 -33.55 -15.06
CA PHE A 321 5.11 -32.28 -15.76
C PHE A 321 5.81 -31.19 -14.92
N TYR A 322 5.79 -31.30 -13.58
CA TYR A 322 6.40 -30.33 -12.66
C TYR A 322 7.78 -30.76 -12.13
N ARG A 323 8.37 -31.83 -12.69
CA ARG A 323 9.72 -32.23 -12.30
C ARG A 323 10.76 -31.26 -12.88
N PRO A 324 11.69 -30.73 -12.07
CA PRO A 324 12.74 -29.81 -12.53
C PRO A 324 13.61 -30.38 -13.66
N GLU A 325 13.66 -31.71 -13.77
CA GLU A 325 14.38 -32.50 -14.77
C GLU A 325 13.90 -32.23 -16.21
N ASN A 326 12.68 -31.69 -16.39
CA ASN A 326 12.05 -31.46 -17.69
C ASN A 326 12.29 -30.03 -18.24
N TYR A 327 13.05 -29.18 -17.53
CA TYR A 327 13.45 -27.85 -17.99
C TYR A 327 14.93 -27.85 -18.41
N LYS A 328 15.22 -27.55 -19.68
CA LYS A 328 16.60 -27.43 -20.16
C LYS A 328 17.16 -26.02 -19.88
N PRO A 329 18.33 -25.89 -19.22
CA PRO A 329 18.95 -24.59 -18.91
C PRO A 329 19.47 -23.78 -20.10
N SER A 330 19.20 -24.18 -21.36
CA SER A 330 19.76 -23.54 -22.56
C SER A 330 19.07 -22.24 -22.99
N ASP A 331 17.93 -21.90 -22.40
CA ASP A 331 17.07 -20.81 -22.89
C ASP A 331 17.34 -19.45 -22.24
N TYR A 332 18.44 -19.32 -21.48
CA TYR A 332 18.92 -18.05 -20.95
C TYR A 332 20.40 -17.86 -21.26
N SER A 333 20.70 -16.98 -22.22
CA SER A 333 22.04 -16.38 -22.33
C SER A 333 22.05 -15.06 -21.56
N PRO A 334 22.97 -14.83 -20.61
CA PRO A 334 23.15 -13.52 -20.01
C PRO A 334 23.73 -12.53 -21.05
N PRO A 335 23.41 -11.23 -20.97
CA PRO A 335 24.01 -10.24 -21.87
C PRO A 335 25.52 -10.11 -21.62
N PRO A 336 26.32 -9.71 -22.63
CA PRO A 336 27.77 -9.81 -22.59
C PRO A 336 28.41 -8.72 -21.72
N ARG A 337 29.48 -9.10 -21.01
CA ARG A 337 30.40 -8.18 -20.31
C ARG A 337 31.28 -7.46 -21.35
N GLY A 338 31.34 -6.13 -21.27
CA GLY A 338 32.03 -5.27 -22.22
C GLY A 338 33.57 -5.37 -22.23
N VAL A 339 34.18 -5.01 -23.37
CA VAL A 339 35.60 -4.66 -23.49
C VAL A 339 35.83 -3.53 -24.52
N ARG A 340 36.67 -2.56 -24.08
CA ARG A 340 37.40 -1.43 -24.69
C ARG A 340 37.70 -1.38 -26.21
N ARG A 341 37.71 -0.14 -26.75
CA ARG A 341 38.79 0.62 -27.46
C ARG A 341 38.14 1.76 -28.29
N SER A 342 38.71 2.90 -28.68
CA SER A 342 39.89 3.74 -28.41
C SER A 342 39.69 5.05 -29.22
N THR A 343 40.40 6.14 -28.88
CA THR A 343 40.46 7.47 -29.54
C THR A 343 40.73 7.42 -31.07
N PRO A 344 40.33 8.44 -31.89
CA PRO A 344 41.13 9.67 -32.08
C PRO A 344 40.41 10.99 -32.47
N GLY A 345 40.94 12.11 -31.96
CA GLY A 345 41.38 13.30 -32.72
C GLY A 345 40.47 14.11 -33.67
N THR A 346 40.09 15.30 -33.18
CA THR A 346 40.14 16.65 -33.82
C THR A 346 39.25 17.09 -35.01
N ARG A 347 38.34 18.04 -34.69
CA ARG A 347 38.27 19.48 -35.10
C ARG A 347 37.35 19.92 -36.28
N GLY A 348 36.50 20.92 -35.96
CA GLY A 348 35.90 21.95 -36.85
C GLY A 348 34.37 22.08 -36.64
N LYS A 349 33.83 23.08 -35.91
CA LYS A 349 33.59 24.54 -36.18
C LYS A 349 32.17 24.84 -36.75
N GLY A 350 31.52 25.86 -36.16
CA GLY A 350 30.28 26.57 -36.56
C GLY A 350 29.23 26.56 -35.44
N GLU A 351 29.03 27.61 -34.60
CA GLU A 351 28.25 28.88 -34.82
C GLU A 351 26.75 28.55 -35.13
N GLU A 352 25.70 29.04 -34.45
CA GLU A 352 25.24 30.36 -33.91
C GLU A 352 24.29 30.13 -32.69
N GLU A 353 24.35 30.88 -31.58
CA GLU A 353 23.57 32.11 -31.20
C GLU A 353 22.03 31.95 -31.17
N ALA A 354 21.22 32.50 -30.25
CA ALA A 354 21.38 33.36 -29.08
C ALA A 354 20.10 33.27 -28.20
N GLY A 355 20.23 33.61 -26.91
CA GLY A 355 19.12 33.93 -26.01
C GLY A 355 18.99 35.45 -25.82
N GLU A 356 17.76 35.94 -25.79
CA GLU A 356 17.37 37.35 -25.70
C GLU A 356 16.99 37.71 -24.24
N GLN A 357 17.64 38.74 -23.67
CA GLN A 357 17.09 39.51 -22.55
C GLN A 357 17.70 40.91 -22.54
N ALA A 358 16.86 41.94 -22.45
CA ALA A 358 17.24 43.35 -22.52
C ALA A 358 16.90 44.10 -21.21
N SER A 359 17.86 44.89 -20.70
CA SER A 359 17.59 46.07 -19.87
C SER A 359 18.61 47.19 -20.14
N LYS A 360 18.04 48.32 -20.56
CA LYS A 360 18.32 49.76 -20.38
C LYS A 360 19.69 50.33 -19.93
N ASP A 361 20.04 51.39 -20.68
CA ASP A 361 20.49 52.74 -20.28
C ASP A 361 21.98 53.17 -20.35
N ASN A 362 22.23 54.07 -21.31
CA ASN A 362 22.97 55.34 -21.28
C ASN A 362 24.43 55.45 -20.77
N SER A 363 25.35 55.78 -21.70
CA SER A 363 25.90 57.15 -21.90
C SER A 363 27.39 57.18 -22.33
N SER A 364 27.65 58.06 -23.32
CA SER A 364 28.89 58.81 -23.62
C SER A 364 30.26 58.11 -23.77
N GLY A 365 30.81 58.18 -24.99
CA GLY A 365 31.95 59.09 -25.22
C GLY A 365 33.39 58.55 -25.13
N ASN A 366 33.87 58.06 -26.28
CA ASN A 366 35.17 58.41 -26.90
C ASN A 366 36.49 57.66 -26.52
N THR A 367 37.25 57.39 -27.59
CA THR A 367 38.70 57.05 -27.74
C THR A 367 39.28 55.66 -27.37
N LYS A 368 39.70 54.95 -28.44
CA LYS A 368 40.74 53.89 -28.58
C LYS A 368 42.16 54.42 -28.17
N PRO A 369 43.26 53.61 -28.05
CA PRO A 369 43.41 52.18 -28.37
C PRO A 369 44.31 51.28 -27.46
N ARG A 370 44.13 49.96 -27.65
CA ARG A 370 45.11 48.82 -27.71
C ARG A 370 46.02 48.45 -26.50
N GLY A 371 45.92 47.18 -26.09
CA GLY A 371 47.02 46.38 -25.54
C GLY A 371 46.58 45.10 -24.80
N ASP A 372 46.84 43.93 -25.42
CA ASP A 372 46.68 42.52 -25.01
C ASP A 372 46.81 42.18 -23.50
N GLY A 373 45.99 41.31 -22.92
CA GLY A 373 46.08 39.83 -22.90
C GLY A 373 46.30 39.40 -21.42
N THR A 374 45.72 38.38 -20.77
CA THR A 374 45.34 36.99 -21.12
C THR A 374 44.49 36.41 -19.95
N ALA A 375 43.38 35.73 -20.25
CA ALA A 375 43.10 34.30 -20.04
C ALA A 375 42.80 33.81 -18.60
N ASP A 376 41.59 33.28 -18.47
CA ASP A 376 40.97 32.56 -17.35
C ASP A 376 40.80 31.07 -17.73
N ALA A 377 40.63 30.19 -16.74
CA ALA A 377 40.21 28.80 -16.89
C ALA A 377 39.36 28.36 -15.69
N GLY A 378 38.14 27.87 -15.96
CA GLY A 378 37.21 27.30 -14.97
C GLY A 378 37.24 25.75 -14.88
N ALA A 379 36.57 25.23 -13.86
CA ALA A 379 36.33 23.80 -13.57
C ALA A 379 34.93 23.57 -12.94
N GLY A 380 34.41 22.34 -13.01
CA GLY A 380 33.15 21.91 -12.37
C GLY A 380 33.20 20.48 -11.78
N GLY A 381 32.15 20.11 -11.01
CA GLY A 381 31.77 18.73 -10.61
C GLY A 381 31.29 18.58 -9.15
N ASP A 382 30.11 17.99 -8.89
CA ASP A 382 29.69 17.48 -7.55
C ASP A 382 28.53 16.45 -7.61
N GLY A 383 28.74 15.23 -7.12
CA GLY A 383 27.74 14.15 -7.08
C GLY A 383 28.07 12.95 -6.18
N SER A 384 29.21 12.95 -5.48
CA SER A 384 29.69 11.82 -4.67
C SER A 384 29.33 11.91 -3.17
N ALA A 385 28.75 13.02 -2.72
CA ALA A 385 28.67 13.35 -1.29
C ALA A 385 27.41 12.83 -0.56
N THR A 386 26.33 12.49 -1.28
CA THR A 386 25.01 12.21 -0.68
C THR A 386 24.84 10.78 -0.16
N ALA A 387 25.35 9.76 -0.88
CA ALA A 387 25.28 8.36 -0.45
C ALA A 387 26.13 8.07 0.81
N ALA A 388 27.30 8.72 0.93
CA ALA A 388 28.16 8.57 2.09
C ALA A 388 27.53 9.15 3.38
N ALA A 389 26.64 10.14 3.26
CA ALA A 389 25.97 10.77 4.40
C ALA A 389 24.89 9.85 5.03
N GLY A 390 24.11 9.13 4.22
CA GLY A 390 23.05 8.24 4.72
C GLY A 390 23.59 7.04 5.50
N VAL A 391 24.77 6.52 5.12
CA VAL A 391 25.44 5.42 5.82
C VAL A 391 26.06 5.86 7.16
N ALA A 392 26.48 7.13 7.27
CA ALA A 392 27.00 7.67 8.51
C ALA A 392 25.90 7.88 9.57
N ASP A 393 24.68 8.24 9.13
CA ASP A 393 23.55 8.52 10.03
C ASP A 393 22.98 7.23 10.68
N THR A 394 22.99 6.09 9.98
CA THR A 394 22.49 4.82 10.54
C THR A 394 23.46 4.22 11.58
N ALA A 395 24.76 4.27 11.33
CA ALA A 395 25.79 3.78 12.26
C ALA A 395 25.76 4.52 13.61
N ALA A 396 25.45 5.82 13.61
CA ALA A 396 25.32 6.60 14.83
C ALA A 396 24.12 6.15 15.67
N ILE A 397 22.99 5.82 15.04
CA ILE A 397 21.78 5.35 15.74
C ILE A 397 21.98 3.94 16.27
N ASP A 398 22.61 3.05 15.51
CA ASP A 398 22.92 1.69 15.99
C ASP A 398 23.79 1.72 17.26
N ALA A 399 24.78 2.62 17.34
CA ALA A 399 25.59 2.80 18.54
C ALA A 399 24.81 3.37 19.74
N VAL A 400 23.70 4.08 19.52
CA VAL A 400 22.81 4.55 20.61
C VAL A 400 21.88 3.43 21.04
N VAL A 401 21.29 2.68 20.09
CA VAL A 401 20.46 1.49 20.36
C VAL A 401 21.23 0.47 21.22
N GLU A 402 22.48 0.17 20.87
CA GLU A 402 23.32 -0.77 21.60
C GLU A 402 23.59 -0.29 23.04
N ARG A 403 23.96 0.98 23.23
CA ARG A 403 24.19 1.56 24.57
C ARG A 403 22.93 1.57 25.43
N THR A 404 21.79 1.95 24.86
CA THR A 404 20.51 1.94 25.59
C THR A 404 20.11 0.53 25.99
N GLN A 405 20.37 -0.48 25.14
CA GLN A 405 20.15 -1.89 25.47
C GLN A 405 21.07 -2.35 26.62
N GLU A 406 22.36 -2.01 26.60
CA GLU A 406 23.28 -2.35 27.70
C GLU A 406 22.91 -1.68 29.03
N GLU A 407 22.38 -0.46 28.99
CA GLU A 407 21.92 0.25 30.18
C GLU A 407 20.61 -0.33 30.73
N LEU A 408 19.69 -0.70 29.83
CA LEU A 408 18.47 -1.43 30.17
C LEU A 408 18.78 -2.77 30.87
N ASP A 409 19.80 -3.48 30.38
CA ASP A 409 20.22 -4.78 30.94
C ASP A 409 20.89 -4.64 32.32
N ARG A 410 21.57 -3.52 32.57
CA ARG A 410 22.21 -3.20 33.86
C ARG A 410 21.26 -2.61 34.91
N THR A 411 20.13 -2.05 34.48
CA THR A 411 19.18 -1.37 35.38
C THR A 411 18.35 -2.37 36.17
N ALA A 412 18.45 -2.30 37.50
CA ALA A 412 17.69 -3.13 38.44
C ALA A 412 16.35 -2.49 38.86
N ASP A 413 16.22 -1.17 38.76
CA ASP A 413 15.01 -0.44 39.11
C ASP A 413 13.91 -0.64 38.05
N GLY A 414 12.72 -1.05 38.48
CA GLY A 414 11.64 -1.43 37.58
C GLY A 414 11.05 -0.25 36.79
N GLU A 415 11.01 0.94 37.39
CA GLU A 415 10.45 2.14 36.77
C GLU A 415 11.43 2.71 35.74
N GLN A 416 12.71 2.81 36.11
CA GLN A 416 13.78 3.23 35.19
C GLN A 416 13.94 2.25 34.02
N LYS A 417 13.78 0.95 34.25
CA LYS A 417 13.80 -0.08 33.20
C LYS A 417 12.65 0.10 32.21
N ALA A 418 11.45 0.45 32.67
CA ALA A 418 10.32 0.74 31.79
C ALA A 418 10.57 1.98 30.90
N VAL A 419 11.19 3.02 31.45
CA VAL A 419 11.58 4.22 30.69
C VAL A 419 12.64 3.90 29.63
N LEU A 420 13.69 3.17 30.00
CA LEU A 420 14.75 2.75 29.07
C LEU A 420 14.22 1.86 27.95
N GLN A 421 13.25 0.99 28.25
CA GLN A 421 12.60 0.14 27.24
C GLN A 421 11.84 1.00 26.22
N LYS A 422 11.07 2.01 26.68
CA LYS A 422 10.36 2.92 25.79
C LYS A 422 11.32 3.71 24.89
N HIS A 423 12.45 4.16 25.42
CA HIS A 423 13.48 4.84 24.61
C HIS A 423 14.11 3.91 23.58
N LEU A 424 14.42 2.68 23.97
CA LEU A 424 14.98 1.68 23.07
C LEU A 424 14.05 1.37 21.90
N ASP A 425 12.75 1.28 22.15
CA ASP A 425 11.74 1.03 21.12
C ASP A 425 11.64 2.21 20.13
N ALA A 426 11.62 3.44 20.63
CA ALA A 426 11.64 4.65 19.79
C ALA A 426 12.92 4.78 18.93
N LEU A 427 14.08 4.41 19.48
CA LEU A 427 15.35 4.43 18.73
C LEU A 427 15.37 3.39 17.60
N LYS A 428 14.81 2.20 17.83
CA LYS A 428 14.67 1.16 16.80
C LYS A 428 13.73 1.60 15.68
N GLU A 429 12.61 2.23 16.02
CA GLU A 429 11.68 2.79 15.04
C GLU A 429 12.33 3.89 14.18
N ALA A 430 13.07 4.82 14.80
CA ALA A 430 13.79 5.87 14.10
C ALA A 430 14.86 5.31 13.14
N ARG A 431 15.56 4.26 13.56
CA ARG A 431 16.53 3.55 12.70
C ARG A 431 15.86 2.96 11.46
N ASP A 432 14.76 2.25 11.66
CA ASP A 432 14.06 1.56 10.57
C ASP A 432 13.50 2.57 9.55
N LEU A 433 13.01 3.73 10.01
CA LEU A 433 12.61 4.84 9.15
C LEU A 433 13.76 5.37 8.28
N LEU A 434 14.98 5.48 8.82
CA LEU A 434 16.14 5.96 8.07
C LEU A 434 16.64 4.94 7.05
N ILE A 435 16.61 3.66 7.39
CA ILE A 435 16.92 2.58 6.45
C ILE A 435 15.92 2.62 5.27
N ASN A 436 14.62 2.72 5.57
CA ASN A 436 13.59 2.79 4.53
C ASN A 436 13.77 4.02 3.63
N LYS A 437 14.10 5.17 4.21
CA LYS A 437 14.36 6.41 3.45
C LYS A 437 15.62 6.32 2.57
N ALA A 438 16.67 5.65 3.05
CA ALA A 438 17.89 5.43 2.28
C ALA A 438 17.69 4.44 1.12
N LEU A 439 16.82 3.43 1.31
CA LEU A 439 16.44 2.47 0.27
C LEU A 439 15.55 3.08 -0.81
N GLN A 440 14.83 4.16 -0.49
CA GLN A 440 14.00 4.94 -1.43
C GLN A 440 14.80 5.99 -2.22
N GLY A 441 16.14 5.95 -2.22
CA GLY A 441 17.02 7.01 -2.71
C GLY A 441 16.61 7.64 -4.06
N ASP A 442 16.57 8.99 -4.07
CA ASP A 442 16.54 9.95 -5.19
C ASP A 442 16.05 9.41 -6.54
N ARG A 443 14.89 8.76 -6.50
CA ARG A 443 14.10 8.42 -7.67
C ARG A 443 13.19 9.62 -7.92
N THR A 444 13.65 10.55 -8.75
CA THR A 444 12.74 11.46 -9.46
C THR A 444 12.00 10.60 -10.50
N ASP A 445 10.98 9.88 -10.02
CA ASP A 445 10.13 8.98 -10.81
C ASP A 445 9.10 9.78 -11.62
N ASP A 446 9.57 10.67 -12.50
CA ASP A 446 8.72 11.23 -13.58
C ASP A 446 8.64 10.26 -14.79
N GLU A 447 9.35 9.12 -14.79
CA GLU A 447 9.51 8.29 -16.01
C GLU A 447 9.13 6.79 -15.92
N ASP A 448 8.81 6.20 -14.76
CA ASP A 448 8.72 4.72 -14.66
C ASP A 448 7.31 4.12 -14.44
N ASP A 449 6.24 4.93 -14.49
CA ASP A 449 4.86 4.45 -14.69
C ASP A 449 4.42 4.71 -16.15
N ASP A 450 5.31 4.54 -17.12
CA ASP A 450 4.92 4.31 -18.52
C ASP A 450 4.47 2.84 -18.64
N ASP A 451 3.28 2.55 -18.09
CA ASP A 451 2.48 1.45 -18.59
C ASP A 451 2.18 1.77 -20.06
N GLY A 452 2.96 1.15 -20.95
CA GLY A 452 2.83 1.26 -22.40
C GLY A 452 1.40 1.06 -22.91
N LEU A 453 0.62 2.14 -22.80
CA LEU A 453 -0.71 2.34 -23.32
C LEU A 453 -0.51 3.22 -24.53
N ALA A 454 -0.48 2.56 -25.69
CA ALA A 454 -0.56 3.23 -26.97
C ALA A 454 -1.73 4.22 -26.95
N GLU A 455 -1.46 5.43 -27.42
CA GLU A 455 -2.44 6.44 -27.79
C GLU A 455 -3.60 5.77 -28.55
N GLU A 456 -4.84 5.93 -28.06
CA GLU A 456 -6.02 5.67 -28.88
C GLU A 456 -6.07 6.76 -29.96
N ALA A 457 -5.54 6.44 -31.14
CA ALA A 457 -5.88 7.13 -32.37
C ALA A 457 -7.22 6.59 -32.87
N ASP A 458 -8.18 7.49 -33.07
CA ASP A 458 -9.39 7.28 -33.85
C ASP A 458 -9.06 6.63 -35.21
N VAL A 459 -9.43 5.36 -35.45
CA VAL A 459 -9.57 4.84 -36.82
C VAL A 459 -10.65 3.74 -36.92
N GLU A 460 -11.43 3.90 -37.97
CA GLU A 460 -12.41 3.00 -38.59
C GLU A 460 -11.93 1.55 -38.83
N GLU A 461 -12.89 0.71 -39.16
CA GLU A 461 -12.83 -0.74 -39.40
C GLU A 461 -11.66 -1.32 -40.24
N VAL A 462 -11.46 -2.64 -40.00
CA VAL A 462 -10.88 -3.72 -40.85
C VAL A 462 -9.37 -3.97 -40.75
N GLY A 463 -9.02 -5.20 -40.30
CA GLY A 463 -7.71 -5.83 -40.53
C GLY A 463 -7.45 -7.03 -39.63
N ASP A 464 -7.32 -8.22 -40.23
CA ASP A 464 -7.05 -9.53 -39.62
C ASP A 464 -5.56 -9.86 -39.71
N ASP A 465 -4.82 -9.77 -38.59
CA ASP A 465 -3.49 -10.40 -38.51
C ASP A 465 -3.05 -10.67 -37.06
N GLY A 466 -2.83 -11.95 -36.76
CA GLY A 466 -2.45 -12.47 -35.47
C GLY A 466 -1.05 -12.04 -34.98
N ALA A 467 -1.01 -11.52 -33.75
CA ALA A 467 0.11 -11.64 -32.84
C ALA A 467 -0.39 -11.53 -31.39
N THR A 468 -0.70 -12.67 -30.75
CA THR A 468 -1.19 -12.71 -29.37
C THR A 468 -0.04 -12.58 -28.37
N ALA A 469 0.18 -11.37 -27.87
CA ALA A 469 0.94 -11.15 -26.65
C ALA A 469 0.22 -11.87 -25.49
N LYS A 470 0.91 -12.83 -24.84
CA LYS A 470 0.41 -13.52 -23.64
C LYS A 470 0.34 -12.55 -22.45
N ARG A 471 -0.78 -11.82 -22.34
CA ARG A 471 -1.17 -11.08 -21.13
C ARG A 471 -1.75 -12.05 -20.11
N ARG A 472 -1.34 -11.98 -18.85
CA ARG A 472 -2.08 -12.60 -17.75
C ARG A 472 -3.34 -11.77 -17.50
N LYS A 473 -4.45 -12.18 -18.10
CA LYS A 473 -5.78 -11.63 -17.85
C LYS A 473 -6.35 -12.34 -16.63
N LEU A 474 -6.37 -11.66 -15.49
CA LEU A 474 -7.07 -12.17 -14.30
C LEU A 474 -8.58 -11.88 -14.41
N LEU A 475 -8.98 -10.90 -15.24
CA LEU A 475 -10.36 -10.49 -15.55
C LEU A 475 -10.34 -9.86 -16.96
N THR A 476 -11.34 -10.13 -17.81
CA THR A 476 -11.53 -9.41 -19.09
C THR A 476 -12.84 -8.65 -19.02
N TYR A 477 -12.78 -7.32 -19.19
CA TYR A 477 -13.96 -6.46 -19.36
C TYR A 477 -14.27 -6.33 -20.85
N TYR A 478 -15.45 -6.75 -21.30
CA TYR A 478 -15.91 -6.53 -22.67
C TYR A 478 -16.85 -5.32 -22.72
N GLY A 479 -16.37 -4.23 -23.32
CA GLY A 479 -17.06 -2.94 -23.39
C GLY A 479 -18.26 -2.86 -24.35
N ASN A 480 -18.99 -3.94 -24.63
CA ASN A 480 -20.23 -3.81 -25.40
C ASN A 480 -21.38 -4.73 -24.93
N MET A 481 -22.46 -4.10 -24.47
CA MET A 481 -23.85 -4.59 -24.47
C MET A 481 -24.09 -6.04 -23.99
N ARG A 482 -23.72 -6.34 -22.74
CA ARG A 482 -24.48 -7.14 -21.74
C ARG A 482 -23.55 -7.48 -20.58
N SER A 483 -24.08 -7.38 -19.37
CA SER A 483 -23.43 -7.50 -18.07
C SER A 483 -22.68 -8.83 -17.89
N HIS A 484 -21.38 -8.85 -18.15
CA HIS A 484 -20.54 -10.03 -17.93
C HIS A 484 -19.18 -9.60 -17.39
N VAL A 485 -19.02 -9.65 -16.05
CA VAL A 485 -17.69 -9.67 -15.42
C VAL A 485 -17.19 -11.10 -15.47
N GLN A 486 -16.12 -11.32 -16.25
CA GLN A 486 -15.43 -12.60 -16.30
C GLN A 486 -14.46 -12.74 -15.13
N VAL A 487 -14.74 -13.69 -14.24
CA VAL A 487 -13.88 -14.01 -13.08
C VAL A 487 -13.10 -15.30 -13.35
N HIS A 488 -11.77 -15.21 -13.45
CA HIS A 488 -10.92 -16.39 -13.52
C HIS A 488 -10.56 -16.88 -12.11
N THR A 489 -11.00 -18.09 -11.76
CA THR A 489 -10.73 -18.76 -10.48
C THR A 489 -9.40 -19.52 -10.49
N GLY A 490 -8.30 -18.85 -10.88
CA GLY A 490 -6.96 -19.44 -10.68
C GLY A 490 -6.78 -19.85 -9.21
N SER A 491 -5.87 -20.79 -8.90
CA SER A 491 -5.81 -21.29 -7.52
C SER A 491 -5.55 -20.12 -6.56
N VAL A 492 -6.52 -19.91 -5.67
CA VAL A 492 -6.55 -18.84 -4.66
C VAL A 492 -5.23 -18.77 -3.88
N PHE A 493 -4.51 -19.90 -3.85
CA PHE A 493 -3.28 -20.15 -3.11
C PHE A 493 -2.05 -20.46 -3.97
N ASP A 494 -2.03 -20.17 -5.28
CA ASP A 494 -0.82 -20.39 -6.12
C ASP A 494 0.43 -19.66 -5.62
N TRP A 495 0.24 -18.62 -4.81
CA TRP A 495 1.32 -17.92 -4.12
C TRP A 495 1.92 -18.74 -2.96
N ALA A 496 1.15 -19.62 -2.31
CA ALA A 496 1.57 -20.35 -1.12
C ALA A 496 2.77 -21.27 -1.40
N GLU A 497 2.80 -21.96 -2.53
CA GLU A 497 3.93 -22.81 -2.93
C GLU A 497 5.23 -22.00 -3.08
N LYS A 498 5.14 -20.77 -3.56
CA LYS A 498 6.30 -19.89 -3.73
C LYS A 498 6.92 -19.50 -2.39
N TRP A 499 6.09 -19.43 -1.34
CA TRP A 499 6.49 -19.15 0.03
C TRP A 499 6.85 -20.39 0.84
N ALA A 500 6.49 -21.59 0.36
CA ALA A 500 6.85 -22.85 0.99
C ALA A 500 8.38 -23.07 1.02
N ASN A 501 9.11 -22.42 0.12
CA ASN A 501 10.58 -22.47 0.06
C ASN A 501 11.29 -21.49 1.02
N THR A 502 10.55 -20.63 1.72
CA THR A 502 11.13 -19.73 2.72
C THR A 502 11.64 -20.54 3.91
N ASP A 503 12.87 -20.28 4.35
CA ASP A 503 13.44 -20.92 5.55
C ASP A 503 12.84 -20.34 6.84
N TRP A 504 11.63 -20.80 7.15
CA TRP A 504 10.91 -20.46 8.38
C TRP A 504 11.65 -20.88 9.66
N SER A 505 12.61 -21.82 9.55
CA SER A 505 13.42 -22.28 10.68
C SER A 505 14.58 -21.34 11.01
N SER A 506 14.90 -20.40 10.13
CA SER A 506 15.91 -19.38 10.40
C SER A 506 15.56 -18.59 11.66
N LYS A 507 16.57 -18.16 12.41
CA LYS A 507 16.41 -17.37 13.65
C LYS A 507 15.58 -16.10 13.42
N GLN A 508 15.71 -15.49 12.24
CA GLN A 508 14.96 -14.30 11.85
C GLN A 508 13.48 -14.62 11.61
N CYS A 509 13.18 -15.58 10.73
CA CYS A 509 11.78 -15.95 10.45
C CYS A 509 11.09 -16.51 11.70
N SER A 510 11.78 -17.32 12.51
CA SER A 510 11.22 -17.85 13.77
C SER A 510 10.84 -16.76 14.77
N ARG A 511 11.61 -15.66 14.84
CA ARG A 511 11.23 -14.49 15.67
C ARG A 511 10.00 -13.79 15.13
N LEU A 512 9.94 -13.58 13.82
CA LEU A 512 8.77 -13.01 13.14
C LEU A 512 7.53 -13.86 13.36
N MET A 513 7.63 -15.18 13.18
CA MET A 513 6.55 -16.13 13.45
C MET A 513 6.06 -16.00 14.90
N LYS A 514 6.97 -15.92 15.87
CA LYS A 514 6.60 -15.76 17.28
C LYS A 514 5.85 -14.44 17.55
N ASP A 515 6.23 -13.37 16.86
CA ASP A 515 5.69 -12.02 17.05
C ASP A 515 4.36 -11.79 16.31
N LEU A 516 4.30 -12.15 15.03
CA LEU A 516 3.20 -11.79 14.14
C LEU A 516 2.10 -12.86 14.03
N GLU A 517 2.41 -14.14 14.26
CA GLU A 517 1.41 -15.22 14.17
C GLU A 517 0.20 -15.01 15.08
N PRO A 518 0.34 -14.64 16.37
CA PRO A 518 -0.83 -14.44 17.23
C PRO A 518 -1.71 -13.25 16.77
N ARG A 519 -1.10 -12.23 16.16
CA ARG A 519 -1.80 -11.06 15.63
C ARG A 519 -2.55 -11.44 14.35
N LEU A 520 -1.88 -12.14 13.44
CA LEU A 520 -2.46 -12.63 12.19
C LEU A 520 -3.63 -13.60 12.43
N GLY A 521 -3.53 -14.45 13.45
CA GLY A 521 -4.58 -15.39 13.83
C GLY A 521 -5.91 -14.73 14.25
N LYS A 522 -5.92 -13.46 14.67
CA LYS A 522 -7.16 -12.70 14.92
C LYS A 522 -7.97 -12.50 13.64
N PHE A 523 -7.29 -12.49 12.50
CA PHE A 523 -7.85 -12.27 11.18
C PHE A 523 -8.06 -13.59 10.41
N GLY A 524 -7.98 -14.73 11.11
CA GLY A 524 -8.28 -16.03 10.52
C GLY A 524 -7.19 -16.58 9.60
N TYR A 525 -5.96 -16.08 9.66
CA TYR A 525 -4.84 -16.60 8.87
C TYR A 525 -3.70 -17.14 9.76
N THR A 526 -2.83 -17.96 9.17
CA THR A 526 -1.65 -18.54 9.84
C THR A 526 -0.47 -18.60 8.90
N LEU A 527 0.71 -18.25 9.40
CA LEU A 527 1.97 -18.42 8.69
C LEU A 527 2.47 -19.87 8.72
N LYS A 528 1.90 -20.74 9.57
CA LYS A 528 2.27 -22.16 9.66
C LYS A 528 1.63 -23.02 8.57
N ASN A 529 0.51 -22.55 8.03
CA ASN A 529 -0.23 -23.18 6.95
C ASN A 529 -0.83 -22.08 6.06
N LEU A 530 -0.09 -21.70 5.02
CA LEU A 530 -0.44 -20.57 4.15
C LEU A 530 -1.75 -20.75 3.37
N THR A 531 -2.25 -21.98 3.25
CA THR A 531 -3.55 -22.27 2.62
C THR A 531 -4.70 -22.30 3.62
N TYR A 532 -4.41 -22.22 4.92
CA TYR A 532 -5.43 -22.24 5.94
C TYR A 532 -6.02 -20.84 6.14
N TYR A 533 -7.35 -20.80 6.17
CA TYR A 533 -8.11 -19.64 6.58
C TYR A 533 -9.34 -20.08 7.38
N GLU A 534 -9.75 -19.25 8.33
CA GLU A 534 -10.98 -19.38 9.11
C GLU A 534 -11.68 -18.01 9.23
N ALA A 535 -12.84 -17.99 9.88
CA ALA A 535 -13.54 -16.76 10.18
C ALA A 535 -12.63 -15.77 10.93
N PRO A 536 -12.41 -14.55 10.42
CA PRO A 536 -11.64 -13.55 11.15
C PRO A 536 -12.41 -13.14 12.41
N LYS A 537 -11.92 -13.59 13.57
CA LYS A 537 -12.48 -13.24 14.90
C LYS A 537 -12.56 -11.74 15.12
N ALA A 538 -11.60 -10.99 14.57
CA ALA A 538 -11.55 -9.53 14.61
C ALA A 538 -12.75 -8.85 13.93
N PHE A 539 -13.34 -9.50 12.92
CA PHE A 539 -14.43 -8.95 12.10
C PHE A 539 -15.69 -9.81 12.10
N LYS A 540 -15.83 -10.73 13.07
CA LYS A 540 -16.90 -11.74 13.10
C LYS A 540 -18.31 -11.14 12.96
N ASP A 541 -18.54 -9.94 13.51
CA ASP A 541 -19.85 -9.28 13.54
C ASP A 541 -20.08 -8.41 12.28
N TYR A 542 -19.06 -8.31 11.41
CA TYR A 542 -19.07 -7.53 10.18
C TYR A 542 -18.85 -8.40 8.94
N LEU A 543 -18.68 -9.71 9.10
CA LEU A 543 -18.53 -10.63 7.98
C LEU A 543 -19.80 -10.66 7.16
N LEU A 544 -19.67 -10.46 5.85
CA LEU A 544 -20.79 -10.55 4.93
C LEU A 544 -21.42 -11.95 4.95
N HIS A 545 -20.56 -12.97 4.90
CA HIS A 545 -20.97 -14.37 4.91
C HIS A 545 -20.43 -15.11 6.15
N PRO A 546 -21.29 -15.70 6.98
CA PRO A 546 -20.85 -16.50 8.13
C PRO A 546 -20.10 -17.78 7.68
N PHE A 547 -19.17 -18.26 8.51
CA PHE A 547 -18.27 -19.40 8.22
C PHE A 547 -18.78 -20.78 8.64
#